data_AF-A0A7W6LUV6-F1
#
_entry.id   AF-A0A7W6LUV6-F1
#
_cell.length_a   1.000
_cell.length_b   1.000
_cell.length_c   1.000
_cell.angle_alpha   90.00
_cell.angle_beta   90.00
_cell.angle_gamma   90.00
#
_symmetry.space_group_name_H-M   'P 1'
#
loop_
_entity.id
_entity.type
_entity.pdbx_description
1 polymer ?
#
loop_
_entity_poly.entity_id
_entity_poly.type
_entity_poly.pdbx_seq_one_letter_code
_entity_poly.pdbx_strand_id
1 'polypeptide(L)'
;MTTDPATFDPADRQCWIAHGRRPEHAEVLASVWKDYPDLPSDAPLHECMARSRARVAALRPFNDAIREEAERERQRTNFACIEKRVASGQIRPFDQAILQARAEHGYNWDAAVLYAQGRYAAEAGWGPRDFSAPPGETSPAYAQGFRDGGGCFEDLFDVARRSYAAAMRQEDRFPAPGKALVSRPAPSSWPSPTDAPRPALWSKRTVIIGAATASNAAAGLMTMLQTQPGHEMAHIIIADVGRGFRAWRSAEPAQTGNPADQLRALFAGIEPDDLLIIADGEDLAWIDRHAGMLPLCRTMERTRNSAIQQGTVRISVCGRAVDHQAAMALMKRSPKITANCA
;
A
#
# COMPACT_ATOMS: atom_id res chain seq x y z
N MET A 1 27.21 36.79 36.39
CA MET A 1 27.89 35.56 35.94
C MET A 1 26.83 34.62 35.41
N THR A 2 26.44 34.83 34.16
CA THR A 2 25.54 33.97 33.40
C THR A 2 26.43 33.18 32.46
N THR A 3 26.55 31.88 32.70
CA THR A 3 27.26 30.92 31.86
C THR A 3 26.67 30.96 30.45
N ASP A 4 27.44 31.53 29.51
CA ASP A 4 27.19 31.44 28.07
C ASP A 4 27.20 29.95 27.69
N PRO A 5 26.18 29.41 27.00
CA PRO A 5 26.22 28.03 26.54
C PRO A 5 27.42 27.88 25.60
N ALA A 6 28.33 26.96 25.96
CA ALA A 6 29.60 26.71 25.28
C ALA A 6 29.49 26.90 23.76
N THR A 7 30.13 27.94 23.23
CA THR A 7 30.17 28.23 21.80
C THR A 7 30.65 26.98 21.08
N PHE A 8 29.81 26.45 20.18
CA PHE A 8 30.17 25.27 19.39
C PHE A 8 31.31 25.64 18.44
N ASP A 9 32.50 25.09 18.68
CA ASP A 9 33.64 25.24 17.78
C ASP A 9 33.64 24.08 16.76
N PRO A 10 33.32 24.33 15.49
CA PRO A 10 33.30 23.29 14.47
C PRO A 10 34.71 22.79 14.11
N ALA A 11 35.77 23.50 14.49
CA ALA A 11 37.15 23.06 14.34
C ALA A 11 37.62 22.18 15.51
N ASP A 12 36.84 22.04 16.59
CA ASP A 12 37.09 21.10 17.67
C ASP A 12 36.31 19.79 17.49
N ARG A 13 37.03 18.67 17.42
CA ARG A 13 36.42 17.34 17.33
C ARG A 13 35.58 17.01 18.57
N GLN A 14 35.92 17.52 19.76
CA GLN A 14 35.16 17.23 20.98
C GLN A 14 33.77 17.84 20.94
N CYS A 15 33.62 19.01 20.32
CA CYS A 15 32.30 19.61 20.07
C CYS A 15 31.42 18.68 19.22
N TRP A 16 31.95 18.09 18.14
CA TRP A 16 31.22 17.14 17.30
C TRP A 16 30.84 15.84 18.03
N ILE A 17 31.75 15.29 18.85
CA ILE A 17 31.49 14.09 19.65
C ILE A 17 30.39 14.36 20.68
N ALA A 18 30.47 15.50 21.38
CA ALA A 18 29.43 15.93 22.32
C ALA A 18 28.05 16.08 21.65
N HIS A 19 28.02 16.35 20.35
CA HIS A 19 26.81 16.43 19.53
C HIS A 19 26.45 15.09 18.83
N GLY A 20 26.99 13.97 19.30
CA GLY A 20 26.60 12.62 18.89
C GLY A 20 27.27 12.11 17.61
N ARG A 21 28.35 12.74 17.13
CA ARG A 21 29.15 12.19 16.03
C ARG A 21 30.10 11.10 16.52
N ARG A 22 30.32 10.08 15.68
CA ARG A 22 31.36 9.06 15.89
C ARG A 22 32.73 9.74 15.97
N PRO A 23 33.67 9.29 16.81
CA PRO A 23 35.00 9.91 16.94
C PRO A 23 35.74 10.07 15.61
N GLU A 24 35.68 9.04 14.75
CA GLU A 24 36.26 9.05 13.40
C GLU A 24 35.64 10.13 12.47
N HIS A 25 34.33 10.35 12.56
CA HIS A 25 33.62 11.38 11.80
C HIS A 25 33.95 12.78 12.31
N ALA A 26 34.00 12.92 13.64
CA ALA A 26 34.31 14.17 14.30
C ALA A 26 35.73 14.66 13.94
N GLU A 27 36.68 13.76 13.80
CA GLU A 27 38.05 14.08 13.38
C GLU A 27 38.11 14.65 11.95
N VAL A 28 37.44 14.00 10.99
CA VAL A 28 37.37 14.50 9.60
C VAL A 28 36.66 15.84 9.52
N LEU A 29 35.52 15.99 10.21
CA LEU A 29 34.77 17.25 10.25
C LEU A 29 35.63 18.38 10.81
N ALA A 30 36.25 18.17 11.98
CA ALA A 30 37.10 19.16 12.62
C ALA A 30 38.31 19.54 11.73
N SER A 31 38.96 18.57 11.09
CA SER A 31 40.09 18.85 10.17
C SER A 31 39.67 19.75 9.02
N VAL A 32 38.55 19.46 8.36
CA VAL A 32 38.09 20.27 7.22
C VAL A 32 37.69 21.68 7.65
N TRP A 33 37.12 21.84 8.86
CA TRP A 33 36.84 23.15 9.41
C TRP A 33 38.09 23.94 9.81
N LYS A 34 39.19 23.27 10.19
CA LYS A 34 40.50 23.92 10.39
C LYS A 34 41.13 24.38 9.07
N ASP A 35 41.05 23.58 8.01
CA ASP A 35 41.63 23.89 6.71
C ASP A 35 40.82 24.95 5.95
N TYR A 36 39.50 24.99 6.19
CA TYR A 36 38.57 25.91 5.58
C TYR A 36 37.72 26.63 6.64
N PRO A 37 38.31 27.50 7.50
CA PRO A 37 37.57 28.19 8.56
C PRO A 37 36.63 29.24 7.97
N ASP A 38 35.68 29.73 8.78
CA ASP A 38 34.89 30.90 8.41
C ASP A 38 35.77 32.14 8.33
N LEU A 39 35.44 33.04 7.41
CA LEU A 39 36.11 34.32 7.30
C LEU A 39 35.51 35.32 8.29
N PRO A 40 36.26 36.37 8.68
CA PRO A 40 35.75 37.48 9.48
C PRO A 40 34.47 38.09 8.90
N SER A 41 33.63 38.68 9.75
CA SER A 41 32.33 39.23 9.36
C SER A 41 32.41 40.41 8.38
N ASP A 42 33.56 41.06 8.28
CA ASP A 42 33.86 42.16 7.36
C ASP A 42 34.46 41.68 6.02
N ALA A 43 34.69 40.37 5.85
CA ALA A 43 35.21 39.82 4.61
C ALA A 43 34.21 39.98 3.45
N PRO A 44 34.69 40.21 2.21
CA PRO A 44 33.82 40.33 1.05
C PRO A 44 32.94 39.09 0.83
N LEU A 45 31.65 39.29 0.54
CA LEU A 45 30.67 38.20 0.39
C LEU A 45 31.11 37.12 -0.60
N HIS A 46 31.74 37.50 -1.70
CA HIS A 46 32.19 36.56 -2.74
C HIS A 46 33.29 35.61 -2.23
N GLU A 47 34.17 36.08 -1.34
CA GLU A 47 35.21 35.27 -0.70
C GLU A 47 34.60 34.32 0.33
N CYS A 48 33.63 34.78 1.12
CA CYS A 48 32.86 33.93 2.03
C CYS A 48 32.15 32.79 1.27
N MET A 49 31.49 33.10 0.15
CA MET A 49 30.87 32.09 -0.71
C MET A 49 31.88 31.13 -1.34
N ALA A 50 33.04 31.62 -1.76
CA ALA A 50 34.12 30.78 -2.28
C ALA A 50 34.64 29.81 -1.20
N ARG A 51 34.83 30.30 0.03
CA ARG A 51 35.26 29.50 1.18
C ARG A 51 34.24 28.40 1.53
N SER A 52 32.96 28.74 1.60
CA SER A 52 31.89 27.75 1.84
C SER A 52 31.83 26.68 0.76
N ARG A 53 31.98 27.05 -0.52
CA ARG A 53 32.02 26.08 -1.63
C ARG A 53 33.23 25.16 -1.55
N ALA A 54 34.41 25.69 -1.20
CA ALA A 54 35.62 24.90 -1.02
C ALA A 54 35.46 23.89 0.14
N ARG A 55 34.85 24.31 1.27
CA ARG A 55 34.54 23.42 2.40
C ARG A 55 33.57 22.31 2.01
N VAL A 56 32.49 22.64 1.30
CA VAL A 56 31.52 21.64 0.81
C VAL A 56 32.19 20.65 -0.14
N ALA A 57 33.05 21.12 -1.04
CA ALA A 57 33.81 20.25 -1.94
C ALA A 57 34.74 19.31 -1.17
N ALA A 58 35.44 19.81 -0.14
CA ALA A 58 36.31 19.01 0.73
C ALA A 58 35.54 17.96 1.55
N LEU A 59 34.31 18.27 2.01
CA LEU A 59 33.46 17.33 2.73
C LEU A 59 32.73 16.32 1.83
N ARG A 60 32.71 16.54 0.51
CA ARG A 60 31.94 15.70 -0.43
C ARG A 60 32.33 14.21 -0.36
N PRO A 61 33.61 13.81 -0.44
CA PRO A 61 33.99 12.40 -0.38
C PRO A 61 33.56 11.73 0.93
N PHE A 62 33.69 12.44 2.06
CA PHE A 62 33.27 11.96 3.37
C PHE A 62 31.75 11.75 3.45
N ASN A 63 30.97 12.73 2.99
CA ASN A 63 29.51 12.63 2.96
C ASN A 63 29.02 11.52 2.02
N ASP A 64 29.69 11.36 0.87
CA ASP A 64 29.41 10.29 -0.08
C ASP A 64 29.69 8.92 0.55
N ALA A 65 30.81 8.76 1.26
CA ALA A 65 31.15 7.52 1.98
C ALA A 65 30.13 7.17 3.09
N ILE A 66 29.67 8.16 3.88
CA ILE A 66 28.60 7.96 4.87
C ILE A 66 27.31 7.49 4.18
N ARG A 67 26.95 8.13 3.06
CA ARG A 67 25.75 7.76 2.31
C ARG A 67 25.85 6.34 1.76
N GLU A 68 27.02 5.95 1.26
CA GLU A 68 27.28 4.59 0.78
C GLU A 68 27.27 3.55 1.91
N GLU A 69 27.80 3.87 3.09
CA GLU A 69 27.71 3.01 4.27
C GLU A 69 26.25 2.82 4.72
N ALA A 70 25.49 3.91 4.82
CA ALA A 70 24.07 3.85 5.19
C ALA A 70 23.24 3.05 4.17
N GLU A 71 23.54 3.19 2.87
CA GLU A 71 22.89 2.42 1.82
C GLU A 71 23.26 0.92 1.89
N ARG A 72 24.54 0.58 2.13
CA ARG A 72 24.96 -0.82 2.37
C ARG A 72 24.24 -1.42 3.57
N GLU A 73 24.10 -0.67 4.66
CA GLU A 73 23.42 -1.15 5.85
C GLU A 73 21.92 -1.33 5.65
N ARG A 74 21.27 -0.41 4.91
CA ARG A 74 19.88 -0.57 4.46
C ARG A 74 19.70 -1.87 3.69
N GLN A 75 20.57 -2.12 2.71
CA GLN A 75 20.51 -3.32 1.88
C GLN A 75 20.71 -4.59 2.72
N ARG A 76 21.73 -4.61 3.59
CA ARG A 76 21.97 -5.72 4.53
C ARG A 76 20.77 -5.99 5.42
N THR A 77 20.17 -4.95 6.00
CA THR A 77 18.99 -5.05 6.86
C THR A 77 17.80 -5.63 6.12
N ASN A 78 17.56 -5.20 4.88
CA ASN A 78 16.49 -5.75 4.04
C ASN A 78 16.69 -7.25 3.78
N PHE A 79 17.90 -7.68 3.40
CA PHE A 79 18.18 -9.10 3.21
C PHE A 79 18.04 -9.90 4.50
N ALA A 80 18.58 -9.41 5.62
CA ALA A 80 18.46 -10.06 6.92
C ALA A 80 16.99 -10.25 7.34
N CYS A 81 16.12 -9.31 6.98
CA CYS A 81 14.67 -9.46 7.21
C CYS A 81 14.06 -10.58 6.36
N ILE A 82 14.42 -10.70 5.08
CA ILE A 82 13.97 -11.80 4.23
C ILE A 82 14.49 -13.15 4.75
N GLU A 83 15.76 -13.23 5.16
CA GLU A 83 16.34 -14.44 5.76
C GLU A 83 15.60 -14.85 7.03
N LYS A 84 15.27 -13.90 7.92
CA LYS A 84 14.47 -14.17 9.12
C LYS A 84 13.09 -14.74 8.79
N ARG A 85 12.42 -14.21 7.74
CA ARG A 85 11.12 -14.71 7.28
C ARG A 85 11.21 -16.13 6.73
N VAL A 86 12.30 -16.45 6.03
CA VAL A 86 12.57 -17.81 5.57
C VAL A 86 12.80 -18.75 6.74
N ALA A 87 13.63 -18.34 7.71
CA ALA A 87 13.91 -19.13 8.91
C ALA A 87 12.66 -19.36 9.77
N SER A 88 11.70 -18.42 9.79
CA SER A 88 10.43 -18.58 10.50
C SER A 88 9.37 -19.41 9.75
N GLY A 89 9.70 -19.93 8.56
CA GLY A 89 8.79 -20.76 7.75
C GLY A 89 7.71 -19.95 7.02
N GLN A 90 7.75 -18.62 7.04
CA GLN A 90 6.82 -17.73 6.35
C GLN A 90 7.27 -17.41 4.92
N ILE A 91 8.03 -18.31 4.30
CA ILE A 91 8.63 -18.11 2.98
C ILE A 91 7.55 -17.98 1.90
N ARG A 92 7.68 -16.93 1.09
CA ARG A 92 6.88 -16.76 -0.14
C ARG A 92 7.79 -17.02 -1.35
N PRO A 93 7.25 -17.46 -2.49
CA PRO A 93 8.04 -17.65 -3.72
C PRO A 93 8.86 -16.40 -4.10
N PHE A 94 8.30 -15.21 -3.86
CA PHE A 94 8.98 -13.94 -4.07
C PHE A 94 10.19 -13.73 -3.15
N ASP A 95 10.09 -14.14 -1.89
CA ASP A 95 11.18 -14.03 -0.91
C ASP A 95 12.33 -14.99 -1.28
N GLN A 96 12.02 -16.17 -1.80
CA GLN A 96 13.01 -17.13 -2.31
C GLN A 96 13.76 -16.59 -3.53
N ALA A 97 13.04 -15.97 -4.48
CA ALA A 97 13.65 -15.35 -5.66
C ALA A 97 14.60 -14.19 -5.29
N ILE A 98 14.29 -13.41 -4.26
CA ILE A 98 15.20 -12.36 -3.74
C ILE A 98 16.50 -12.97 -3.20
N LEU A 99 16.43 -14.08 -2.47
CA LEU A 99 17.62 -14.74 -1.93
C LEU A 99 18.45 -15.42 -3.04
N GLN A 100 17.81 -15.98 -4.05
CA GLN A 100 18.51 -16.47 -5.24
C GLN A 100 19.25 -15.34 -5.94
N ALA A 101 18.57 -14.21 -6.18
CA ALA A 101 19.16 -13.04 -6.81
C ALA A 101 20.35 -12.49 -6.03
N ARG A 102 20.36 -12.62 -4.70
CA ARG A 102 21.53 -12.25 -3.88
C ARG A 102 22.76 -13.12 -4.18
N ALA A 103 22.59 -14.40 -4.47
CA ALA A 103 23.71 -15.27 -4.84
C ALA A 103 24.34 -14.83 -6.17
N GLU A 104 23.55 -14.25 -7.07
CA GLU A 104 23.98 -13.83 -8.41
C GLU A 104 24.44 -12.36 -8.47
N HIS A 105 23.79 -11.46 -7.72
CA HIS A 105 24.00 -10.01 -7.76
C HIS A 105 24.58 -9.41 -6.47
N GLY A 106 24.92 -10.25 -5.49
CA GLY A 106 25.41 -9.81 -4.19
C GLY A 106 24.36 -9.03 -3.40
N TYR A 107 24.81 -8.12 -2.55
CA TYR A 107 23.94 -7.33 -1.66
C TYR A 107 23.18 -6.18 -2.35
N ASN A 108 23.06 -6.17 -3.67
CA ASN A 108 22.25 -5.17 -4.36
C ASN A 108 20.75 -5.47 -4.21
N TRP A 109 20.13 -4.86 -3.20
CA TRP A 109 18.70 -5.05 -2.89
C TRP A 109 17.78 -4.70 -4.04
N ASP A 110 17.99 -3.56 -4.70
CA ASP A 110 17.10 -3.09 -5.75
C ASP A 110 17.17 -4.02 -6.96
N ALA A 111 18.37 -4.48 -7.34
CA ALA A 111 18.53 -5.50 -8.38
C ALA A 111 17.87 -6.83 -8.00
N ALA A 112 18.01 -7.28 -6.75
CA ALA A 112 17.39 -8.52 -6.28
C ALA A 112 15.85 -8.46 -6.32
N VAL A 113 15.26 -7.30 -5.97
CA VAL A 113 13.82 -7.11 -6.11
C VAL A 113 13.40 -7.10 -7.57
N LEU A 114 14.12 -6.40 -8.45
CA LEU A 114 13.79 -6.36 -9.88
C LEU A 114 13.88 -7.75 -10.52
N TYR A 115 14.90 -8.52 -10.18
CA TYR A 115 15.00 -9.93 -10.56
C TYR A 115 13.77 -10.73 -10.09
N ALA A 116 13.40 -10.62 -8.82
CA ALA A 116 12.25 -11.33 -8.27
C ALA A 116 10.93 -10.92 -8.94
N GLN A 117 10.77 -9.64 -9.31
CA GLN A 117 9.62 -9.15 -10.07
C GLN A 117 9.58 -9.73 -11.49
N GLY A 118 10.72 -9.75 -12.19
CA GLY A 118 10.82 -10.37 -13.51
C GLY A 118 10.46 -11.84 -13.47
N ARG A 119 11.04 -12.59 -12.52
CA ARG A 119 10.78 -14.01 -12.32
C ARG A 119 9.31 -14.28 -12.01
N TYR A 120 8.73 -13.52 -11.10
CA TYR A 120 7.31 -13.62 -10.76
C TYR A 120 6.41 -13.32 -11.96
N ALA A 121 6.71 -12.29 -12.76
CA ALA A 121 5.95 -11.97 -13.95
C ALA A 121 5.99 -13.10 -14.98
N ALA A 122 7.15 -13.72 -15.19
CA ALA A 122 7.30 -14.87 -16.06
C ALA A 122 6.47 -16.08 -15.57
N GLU A 123 6.62 -16.44 -14.29
CA GLU A 123 5.93 -17.55 -13.66
C GLU A 123 4.41 -17.34 -13.56
N ALA A 124 3.94 -16.10 -13.45
CA ALA A 124 2.52 -15.74 -13.44
C ALA A 124 1.90 -15.66 -14.86
N GLY A 125 2.70 -15.86 -15.90
CA GLY A 125 2.25 -15.75 -17.29
C GLY A 125 2.08 -14.32 -17.80
N TRP A 126 2.53 -13.32 -17.06
CA TRP A 126 2.37 -11.93 -17.45
C TRP A 126 3.37 -11.54 -18.55
N GLY A 127 3.02 -10.50 -19.31
CA GLY A 127 3.98 -9.81 -20.16
C GLY A 127 5.06 -9.11 -19.32
N PRO A 128 6.26 -8.89 -19.89
CA PRO A 128 7.32 -8.16 -19.21
C PRO A 128 6.84 -6.73 -18.94
N ARG A 129 6.89 -6.34 -17.67
CA ARG A 129 6.46 -5.03 -17.16
C ARG A 129 7.44 -4.57 -16.11
N ASP A 130 8.52 -3.94 -16.55
CA ASP A 130 9.47 -3.26 -15.68
C ASP A 130 9.08 -1.78 -15.55
N PHE A 131 8.55 -1.40 -14.39
CA PHE A 131 8.19 -0.01 -14.10
C PHE A 131 9.36 0.82 -13.54
N SER A 132 10.52 0.20 -13.33
CA SER A 132 11.73 0.90 -12.87
C SER A 132 12.55 1.47 -14.02
N ALA A 133 12.39 0.92 -15.22
CA ALA A 133 13.05 1.37 -16.44
C ALA A 133 12.15 2.33 -17.25
N PRO A 134 12.74 3.18 -18.11
CA PRO A 134 11.99 3.95 -19.10
C PRO A 134 11.13 3.06 -20.01
N PRO A 135 10.03 3.58 -20.59
CA PRO A 135 9.20 2.83 -21.52
C PRO A 135 10.02 2.28 -22.70
N GLY A 136 9.94 0.97 -22.94
CA GLY A 136 10.68 0.28 -24.00
C GLY A 136 12.07 -0.22 -23.59
N GLU A 137 12.52 0.10 -22.37
CA GLU A 137 13.72 -0.47 -21.77
C GLU A 137 13.37 -1.49 -20.69
N THR A 138 14.33 -2.32 -20.31
CA THR A 138 14.16 -3.26 -19.20
C THR A 138 15.46 -3.37 -18.43
N SER A 139 15.37 -3.25 -17.10
CA SER A 139 16.51 -3.42 -16.21
C SER A 139 17.17 -4.77 -16.45
N PRO A 140 18.51 -4.85 -16.49
CA PRO A 140 19.23 -6.12 -16.66
C PRO A 140 18.82 -7.18 -15.64
N ALA A 141 18.60 -6.77 -14.38
CA ALA A 141 18.19 -7.68 -13.32
C ALA A 141 16.76 -8.21 -13.53
N TYR A 142 15.83 -7.33 -13.95
CA TYR A 142 14.46 -7.74 -14.31
C TYR A 142 14.47 -8.69 -15.50
N ALA A 143 15.20 -8.35 -16.56
CA ALA A 143 15.31 -9.16 -17.77
C ALA A 143 15.89 -10.55 -17.46
N GLN A 144 16.88 -10.62 -16.57
CA GLN A 144 17.46 -11.88 -16.11
C GLN A 144 16.43 -12.71 -15.34
N GLY A 145 15.79 -12.13 -14.33
CA GLY A 145 14.77 -12.85 -13.57
C GLY A 145 13.60 -13.33 -14.44
N PHE A 146 13.16 -12.52 -15.41
CA PHE A 146 12.11 -12.90 -16.35
C PHE A 146 12.52 -14.11 -17.20
N ARG A 147 13.76 -14.13 -17.71
CA ARG A 147 14.31 -15.30 -18.44
C ARG A 147 14.43 -16.53 -17.55
N ASP A 148 14.91 -16.38 -16.33
CA ASP A 148 15.07 -17.49 -15.38
C ASP A 148 13.74 -18.05 -14.84
N GLY A 149 12.67 -17.25 -14.92
CA GLY A 149 11.28 -17.69 -14.70
C GLY A 149 10.64 -18.34 -15.93
N GLY A 150 11.40 -18.51 -17.02
CA GLY A 150 10.99 -19.16 -18.27
C GLY A 150 10.36 -18.23 -19.31
N GLY A 151 10.45 -16.92 -19.12
CA GLY A 151 9.95 -15.93 -20.09
C GLY A 151 10.90 -15.72 -21.26
N CYS A 152 10.34 -15.40 -22.43
CA CYS A 152 11.08 -15.15 -23.66
C CYS A 152 10.62 -13.84 -24.31
N PHE A 153 11.55 -12.89 -24.48
CA PHE A 153 11.25 -11.58 -25.07
C PHE A 153 10.99 -11.65 -26.58
N GLU A 154 11.65 -12.59 -27.27
CA GLU A 154 11.65 -12.70 -28.74
C GLU A 154 10.46 -13.51 -29.29
N ASP A 155 9.73 -14.18 -28.41
CA ASP A 155 8.64 -15.06 -28.80
C ASP A 155 7.28 -14.38 -28.59
N LEU A 156 6.63 -14.04 -29.70
CA LEU A 156 5.34 -13.36 -29.72
C LEU A 156 4.23 -14.13 -28.96
N PHE A 157 4.34 -15.46 -28.89
CA PHE A 157 3.35 -16.31 -28.21
C PHE A 157 3.76 -16.71 -26.79
N ASP A 158 4.89 -16.23 -26.29
CA ASP A 158 5.44 -16.56 -24.97
C ASP A 158 4.42 -16.27 -23.86
N VAL A 159 3.87 -15.05 -23.87
CA VAL A 159 2.87 -14.60 -22.89
C VAL A 159 1.65 -15.51 -22.91
N ALA A 160 1.15 -15.88 -24.09
CA ALA A 160 -0.03 -16.73 -24.23
C ALA A 160 0.24 -18.14 -23.67
N ARG A 161 1.39 -18.74 -24.03
CA ARG A 161 1.78 -20.07 -23.53
C ARG A 161 1.97 -20.09 -22.01
N ARG A 162 2.69 -19.11 -21.47
CA ARG A 162 2.93 -19.04 -20.02
C ARG A 162 1.66 -18.69 -19.25
N SER A 163 0.80 -17.81 -19.78
CA SER A 163 -0.52 -17.55 -19.20
C SER A 163 -1.35 -18.82 -19.09
N TYR A 164 -1.40 -19.61 -20.16
CA TYR A 164 -2.12 -20.89 -20.17
C TYR A 164 -1.50 -21.88 -19.16
N ALA A 165 -0.19 -22.05 -19.16
CA ALA A 165 0.51 -22.92 -18.21
C ALA A 165 0.36 -22.46 -16.74
N ALA A 166 0.28 -21.15 -16.49
CA ALA A 166 0.02 -20.59 -15.16
C ALA A 166 -1.41 -20.86 -14.70
N ALA A 167 -2.39 -20.77 -15.60
CA ALA A 167 -3.78 -21.12 -15.31
C ALA A 167 -3.92 -22.61 -14.96
N MET A 168 -3.31 -23.50 -15.73
CA MET A 168 -3.32 -24.95 -15.45
C MET A 168 -2.69 -25.28 -14.08
N ARG A 169 -1.60 -24.62 -13.69
CA ARG A 169 -1.00 -24.77 -12.34
C ARG A 169 -1.92 -24.31 -11.20
N GLN A 170 -2.84 -23.39 -11.45
CA GLN A 170 -3.85 -23.01 -10.46
C GLN A 170 -4.97 -24.05 -10.37
N GLU A 171 -5.31 -24.73 -11.47
CA GLU A 171 -6.29 -25.81 -11.51
C GLU A 171 -5.77 -27.10 -10.85
N ASP A 172 -4.49 -27.43 -10.99
CA ASP A 172 -3.83 -28.58 -10.35
C ASP A 172 -3.57 -28.38 -8.84
N ARG A 173 -3.69 -27.16 -8.33
CA ARG A 173 -3.77 -26.90 -6.89
C ARG A 173 -5.15 -27.38 -6.44
N PHE A 174 -5.22 -28.65 -6.01
CA PHE A 174 -6.41 -29.33 -5.49
C PHE A 174 -7.55 -28.36 -5.10
N PRO A 175 -8.78 -28.54 -5.64
CA PRO A 175 -9.90 -27.76 -5.16
C PRO A 175 -10.02 -28.01 -3.66
N ALA A 176 -9.86 -26.96 -2.86
CA ALA A 176 -10.26 -27.00 -1.47
C ALA A 176 -11.67 -27.61 -1.41
N PRO A 177 -11.93 -28.59 -0.53
CA PRO A 177 -13.20 -29.30 -0.52
C PRO A 177 -14.34 -28.28 -0.42
N GLY A 178 -15.14 -28.22 -1.48
CA GLY A 178 -16.38 -27.46 -1.52
C GLY A 178 -16.26 -25.95 -1.33
N LYS A 179 -15.35 -25.24 -2.01
CA LYS A 179 -15.76 -23.89 -2.42
C LYS A 179 -16.84 -24.07 -3.46
N ALA A 180 -18.11 -23.97 -3.03
CA ALA A 180 -19.20 -23.66 -3.93
C ALA A 180 -18.68 -22.61 -4.90
N LEU A 181 -18.81 -22.86 -6.20
CA LEU A 181 -18.59 -21.85 -7.23
C LEU A 181 -19.41 -20.63 -6.79
N VAL A 182 -18.77 -19.68 -6.11
CA VAL A 182 -19.39 -18.41 -5.78
C VAL A 182 -19.36 -17.70 -7.11
N SER A 183 -20.44 -17.83 -7.85
CA SER A 183 -20.66 -17.16 -9.14
C SER A 183 -20.64 -15.63 -9.02
N ARG A 184 -20.34 -15.09 -7.84
CA ARG A 184 -20.30 -13.68 -7.47
C ARG A 184 -19.03 -13.42 -6.63
N PRO A 185 -18.23 -12.39 -6.95
CA PRO A 185 -17.05 -12.07 -6.14
C PRO A 185 -17.48 -11.75 -4.70
N ALA A 186 -16.72 -12.22 -3.72
CA ALA A 186 -17.01 -11.93 -2.31
C ALA A 186 -16.80 -10.42 -2.03
N PRO A 187 -17.66 -9.78 -1.22
CA PRO A 187 -17.48 -8.41 -0.73
C PRO A 187 -16.06 -8.01 -0.36
N SER A 188 -15.33 -8.87 0.34
CA SER A 188 -13.94 -8.59 0.74
C SER A 188 -12.99 -8.31 -0.44
N SER A 189 -13.29 -8.87 -1.62
CA SER A 189 -12.54 -8.68 -2.86
C SER A 189 -12.95 -7.46 -3.68
N TRP A 190 -14.05 -6.78 -3.31
CA TRP A 190 -14.53 -5.61 -4.05
C TRP A 190 -13.60 -4.41 -3.87
N PRO A 191 -13.47 -3.55 -4.90
CA PRO A 191 -12.66 -2.35 -4.81
C PRO A 191 -13.19 -1.40 -3.72
N SER A 192 -12.31 -0.56 -3.18
CA SER A 192 -12.74 0.58 -2.36
C SER A 192 -13.52 1.60 -3.18
N PRO A 193 -14.44 2.37 -2.56
CA PRO A 193 -15.24 3.31 -3.32
C PRO A 193 -14.36 4.35 -4.02
N THR A 194 -14.71 4.65 -5.27
CA THR A 194 -13.99 5.63 -6.11
C THR A 194 -14.92 6.70 -6.63
N ASP A 195 -14.37 7.81 -7.11
CA ASP A 195 -15.14 8.89 -7.75
C ASP A 195 -15.41 8.61 -9.25
N ALA A 196 -14.93 7.48 -9.77
CA ALA A 196 -15.05 7.12 -11.18
C ALA A 196 -16.49 6.76 -11.63
N PRO A 197 -17.28 5.95 -10.90
CA PRO A 197 -18.65 5.65 -11.30
C PRO A 197 -19.59 6.85 -11.09
N ARG A 198 -20.52 7.04 -12.03
CA ARG A 198 -21.59 8.03 -11.86
C ARG A 198 -22.40 7.69 -10.59
N PRO A 199 -22.68 8.67 -9.71
CA PRO A 199 -23.54 8.46 -8.55
C PRO A 199 -24.90 7.84 -8.92
N ALA A 200 -25.26 6.73 -8.27
CA ALA A 200 -26.60 6.16 -8.39
C ALA A 200 -27.61 7.01 -7.61
N LEU A 201 -28.88 6.97 -8.04
CA LEU A 201 -29.98 7.54 -7.26
C LEU A 201 -30.13 6.78 -5.95
N TRP A 202 -30.50 7.48 -4.87
CA TRP A 202 -30.74 6.85 -3.57
C TRP A 202 -31.74 5.68 -3.64
N SER A 203 -32.79 5.79 -4.45
CA SER A 203 -33.78 4.70 -4.68
C SER A 203 -33.21 3.45 -5.34
N LYS A 204 -32.08 3.56 -6.04
CA LYS A 204 -31.40 2.46 -6.74
C LYS A 204 -30.16 1.98 -5.99
N ARG A 205 -29.93 2.49 -4.78
CA ARG A 205 -28.76 2.19 -3.98
C ARG A 205 -29.06 1.25 -2.84
N THR A 206 -28.27 0.19 -2.75
CA THR A 206 -28.24 -0.68 -1.57
C THR A 206 -26.95 -0.47 -0.78
N VAL A 207 -27.07 -0.25 0.52
CA VAL A 207 -25.94 -0.15 1.45
C VAL A 207 -26.07 -1.23 2.51
N ILE A 208 -25.08 -2.11 2.62
CA ILE A 208 -25.01 -3.12 3.69
C ILE A 208 -23.98 -2.68 4.71
N ILE A 209 -24.40 -2.54 5.96
CA ILE A 209 -23.56 -2.05 7.06
C ILE A 209 -23.42 -3.16 8.10
N GLY A 210 -22.18 -3.49 8.48
CA GLY A 210 -21.92 -4.42 9.57
C GLY A 210 -22.45 -3.88 10.91
N ALA A 211 -23.01 -4.75 11.75
CA ALA A 211 -23.61 -4.37 13.02
C ALA A 211 -22.63 -3.62 13.94
N ALA A 212 -21.36 -4.05 14.01
CA ALA A 212 -20.34 -3.36 14.78
C ALA A 212 -20.11 -1.93 14.25
N THR A 213 -20.18 -1.74 12.93
CA THR A 213 -20.05 -0.41 12.31
C THR A 213 -21.29 0.45 12.55
N ALA A 214 -22.49 -0.14 12.43
CA ALA A 214 -23.75 0.56 12.66
C ALA A 214 -23.90 1.03 14.11
N SER A 215 -23.42 0.25 15.08
CA SER A 215 -23.45 0.57 16.51
C SER A 215 -22.32 1.50 16.97
N ASN A 216 -21.29 1.72 16.15
CA ASN A 216 -20.16 2.56 16.52
C ASN A 216 -20.50 4.06 16.42
N ALA A 217 -20.94 4.64 17.54
CA ALA A 217 -21.25 6.06 17.65
C ALA A 217 -20.05 6.98 17.34
N ALA A 218 -18.82 6.53 17.61
CA ALA A 218 -17.61 7.32 17.31
C ALA A 218 -17.37 7.49 15.80
N ALA A 219 -17.92 6.59 14.98
CA ALA A 219 -17.84 6.70 13.53
C ALA A 219 -18.91 7.65 12.93
N GLY A 220 -19.98 7.97 13.67
CA GLY A 220 -21.02 8.91 13.26
C GLY A 220 -21.79 8.53 11.98
N LEU A 221 -21.54 7.37 11.37
CA LEU A 221 -22.04 6.99 10.04
C LEU A 221 -23.57 7.06 9.91
N MET A 222 -24.28 6.49 10.89
CA MET A 222 -25.75 6.46 10.86
C MET A 222 -26.34 7.87 10.95
N THR A 223 -25.75 8.73 11.80
CA THR A 223 -26.11 10.17 11.88
C THR A 223 -25.79 10.88 10.56
N MET A 224 -24.62 10.63 9.99
CA MET A 224 -24.22 11.20 8.70
C MET A 224 -25.17 10.80 7.58
N LEU A 225 -25.64 9.55 7.54
CA LEU A 225 -26.66 9.07 6.60
C LEU A 225 -27.96 9.85 6.75
N GLN A 226 -28.44 10.05 7.98
CA GLN A 226 -29.68 10.79 8.25
C GLN A 226 -29.62 12.25 7.84
N THR A 227 -28.43 12.85 7.82
CA THR A 227 -28.26 14.26 7.39
C THR A 227 -28.31 14.46 5.88
N GLN A 228 -28.36 13.39 5.08
CA GLN A 228 -28.37 13.52 3.61
C GLN A 228 -29.80 13.65 3.06
N PRO A 229 -30.05 14.59 2.13
CA PRO A 229 -31.33 14.64 1.40
C PRO A 229 -31.55 13.35 0.60
N GLY A 230 -32.73 12.75 0.70
CA GLY A 230 -33.09 11.54 -0.05
C GLY A 230 -32.58 10.22 0.55
N HIS A 231 -31.90 10.25 1.69
CA HIS A 231 -31.38 9.03 2.34
C HIS A 231 -32.48 8.01 2.71
N GLU A 232 -33.72 8.48 2.87
CA GLU A 232 -34.89 7.65 3.10
C GLU A 232 -35.25 6.74 1.94
N MET A 233 -34.80 7.08 0.73
CA MET A 233 -35.00 6.28 -0.48
C MET A 233 -33.97 5.14 -0.59
N ALA A 234 -32.91 5.16 0.23
CA ALA A 234 -31.84 4.17 0.23
C ALA A 234 -32.29 2.83 0.82
N HIS A 235 -31.87 1.73 0.20
CA HIS A 235 -32.06 0.40 0.75
C HIS A 235 -30.91 0.07 1.69
N ILE A 236 -31.08 0.39 2.98
CA ILE A 236 -30.03 0.17 3.99
C ILE A 236 -30.31 -1.11 4.78
N ILE A 237 -29.36 -2.03 4.70
CA ILE A 237 -29.40 -3.35 5.35
C ILE A 237 -28.33 -3.36 6.44
N ILE A 238 -28.69 -3.84 7.63
CA ILE A 238 -27.76 -4.12 8.72
C ILE A 238 -27.46 -5.62 8.71
N ALA A 239 -26.17 -5.94 8.63
CA ALA A 239 -25.62 -7.29 8.67
C ALA A 239 -25.11 -7.60 10.07
N ASP A 240 -25.74 -8.54 10.76
CA ASP A 240 -25.47 -8.88 12.15
C ASP A 240 -25.22 -10.39 12.26
N VAL A 241 -24.04 -10.78 12.75
CA VAL A 241 -23.63 -12.19 12.84
C VAL A 241 -24.62 -13.04 13.62
N GLY A 242 -25.24 -12.48 14.67
CA GLY A 242 -26.19 -13.19 15.54
C GLY A 242 -27.66 -13.05 15.12
N ARG A 243 -28.02 -12.01 14.35
CA ARG A 243 -29.42 -11.69 14.00
C ARG A 243 -29.74 -11.80 12.51
N GLY A 244 -28.74 -12.01 11.67
CA GLY A 244 -28.92 -12.07 10.23
C GLY A 244 -28.95 -10.69 9.56
N PHE A 245 -29.59 -10.63 8.40
CA PHE A 245 -29.78 -9.39 7.63
C PHE A 245 -31.13 -8.76 7.99
N ARG A 246 -31.14 -7.45 8.23
CA ARG A 246 -32.37 -6.69 8.49
C ARG A 246 -32.34 -5.33 7.84
N ALA A 247 -33.51 -4.82 7.43
CA ALA A 247 -33.61 -3.42 7.04
C ALA A 247 -33.32 -2.53 8.25
N TRP A 248 -32.53 -1.46 8.07
CA TRP A 248 -32.17 -0.53 9.14
C TRP A 248 -33.41 0.08 9.83
N ARG A 249 -34.49 0.31 9.07
CA ARG A 249 -35.75 0.91 9.56
C ARG A 249 -36.86 -0.11 9.83
N SER A 250 -36.55 -1.41 9.91
CA SER A 250 -37.58 -2.39 10.28
C SER A 250 -38.01 -2.16 11.73
N ALA A 251 -39.30 -1.92 11.95
CA ALA A 251 -39.90 -1.87 13.27
C ALA A 251 -40.12 -3.28 13.86
N GLU A 252 -40.04 -4.32 13.04
CA GLU A 252 -40.22 -5.69 13.49
C GLU A 252 -38.97 -6.21 14.24
N PRO A 253 -39.15 -6.93 15.35
CA PRO A 253 -38.05 -7.56 16.07
C PRO A 253 -37.31 -8.52 15.14
N ALA A 254 -35.98 -8.56 15.27
CA ALA A 254 -35.13 -9.42 14.45
C ALA A 254 -35.56 -10.88 14.57
N GLN A 255 -36.24 -11.42 13.56
CA GLN A 255 -36.58 -12.83 13.51
C GLN A 255 -35.30 -13.61 13.20
N THR A 256 -34.96 -14.58 14.05
CA THR A 256 -33.87 -15.53 13.80
C THR A 256 -34.31 -16.49 12.70
N GLY A 257 -34.17 -16.05 11.44
CA GLY A 257 -34.48 -16.82 10.25
C GLY A 257 -33.22 -17.19 9.49
N ASN A 258 -33.37 -18.01 8.44
CA ASN A 258 -32.27 -18.31 7.53
C ASN A 258 -31.80 -17.00 6.84
N PRO A 259 -30.52 -16.61 6.94
CA PRO A 259 -30.00 -15.38 6.32
C PRO A 259 -30.25 -15.28 4.81
N ALA A 260 -30.32 -16.41 4.12
CA ALA A 260 -30.64 -16.44 2.70
C ALA A 260 -32.10 -16.02 2.41
N ASP A 261 -33.05 -16.41 3.28
CA ASP A 261 -34.45 -16.01 3.16
C ASP A 261 -34.63 -14.54 3.49
N GLN A 262 -33.90 -14.04 4.49
CA GLN A 262 -33.89 -12.63 4.86
C GLN A 262 -33.37 -11.75 3.72
N LEU A 263 -32.23 -12.09 3.10
CA LEU A 263 -31.73 -11.35 1.94
C LEU A 263 -32.70 -11.41 0.76
N ARG A 264 -33.29 -12.58 0.48
CA ARG A 264 -34.30 -12.70 -0.58
C ARG A 264 -35.50 -11.79 -0.34
N ALA A 265 -35.98 -11.71 0.90
CA ALA A 265 -37.07 -10.81 1.27
C ALA A 265 -36.65 -9.34 1.17
N LEU A 266 -35.44 -8.99 1.61
CA LEU A 266 -34.92 -7.62 1.57
C LEU A 266 -34.64 -7.11 0.15
N PHE A 267 -34.44 -8.00 -0.82
CA PHE A 267 -34.27 -7.65 -2.23
C PHE A 267 -35.54 -7.87 -3.06
N ALA A 268 -36.62 -8.36 -2.46
CA ALA A 268 -37.87 -8.62 -3.19
C ALA A 268 -38.44 -7.31 -3.75
N GLY A 269 -38.56 -7.22 -5.08
CA GLY A 269 -39.08 -6.03 -5.78
C GLY A 269 -38.09 -4.86 -5.86
N ILE A 270 -36.82 -5.07 -5.49
CA ILE A 270 -35.78 -4.04 -5.54
C ILE A 270 -34.75 -4.41 -6.61
N GLU A 271 -34.48 -3.47 -7.50
CA GLU A 271 -33.45 -3.58 -8.54
C GLU A 271 -32.38 -2.53 -8.27
N PRO A 272 -31.33 -2.86 -7.50
CA PRO A 272 -30.26 -1.93 -7.19
C PRO A 272 -29.27 -1.80 -8.35
N ASP A 273 -28.91 -0.57 -8.69
CA ASP A 273 -27.86 -0.25 -9.67
C ASP A 273 -26.46 -0.32 -9.05
N ASP A 274 -26.35 -0.02 -7.75
CA ASP A 274 -25.12 -0.11 -6.97
C ASP A 274 -25.30 -0.77 -5.59
N LEU A 275 -24.23 -1.42 -5.15
CA LEU A 275 -24.15 -2.12 -3.87
C LEU A 275 -22.86 -1.71 -3.14
N LEU A 276 -23.03 -1.03 -2.01
CA LEU A 276 -21.93 -0.59 -1.15
C LEU A 276 -21.91 -1.40 0.15
N ILE A 277 -20.75 -1.95 0.50
CA ILE A 277 -20.55 -2.66 1.77
C ILE A 277 -19.66 -1.86 2.71
N ILE A 278 -20.19 -1.59 3.90
CA ILE A 278 -19.52 -0.86 4.98
C ILE A 278 -19.39 -1.81 6.18
N ALA A 279 -18.34 -2.64 6.16
CA ALA A 279 -18.08 -3.61 7.20
C ALA A 279 -16.58 -3.93 7.27
N ASP A 280 -16.14 -4.37 8.44
CA ASP A 280 -14.78 -4.85 8.65
C ASP A 280 -14.78 -6.06 9.59
N GLY A 281 -13.65 -6.77 9.66
CA GLY A 281 -13.45 -7.90 10.58
C GLY A 281 -14.53 -8.99 10.45
N GLU A 282 -15.13 -9.36 11.57
CA GLU A 282 -16.08 -10.47 11.67
C GLU A 282 -17.37 -10.22 10.86
N ASP A 283 -17.90 -9.00 10.86
CA ASP A 283 -19.09 -8.64 10.09
C ASP A 283 -18.84 -8.82 8.59
N LEU A 284 -17.66 -8.42 8.10
CA LEU A 284 -17.31 -8.59 6.68
C LEU A 284 -17.15 -10.07 6.31
N ALA A 285 -16.44 -10.84 7.15
CA ALA A 285 -16.29 -12.28 6.94
C ALA A 285 -17.64 -13.01 6.98
N TRP A 286 -18.60 -12.51 7.76
CA TRP A 286 -19.95 -13.03 7.79
C TRP A 286 -20.73 -12.69 6.52
N ILE A 287 -20.68 -11.46 6.01
CA ILE A 287 -21.33 -11.08 4.74
C ILE A 287 -20.72 -11.87 3.57
N ASP A 288 -19.42 -12.11 3.55
CA ASP A 288 -18.74 -12.91 2.52
C ASP A 288 -19.33 -14.33 2.38
N ARG A 289 -19.73 -14.97 3.49
CA ARG A 289 -20.39 -16.29 3.47
C ARG A 289 -21.73 -16.28 2.75
N HIS A 290 -22.36 -15.12 2.64
CA HIS A 290 -23.65 -14.92 1.99
C HIS A 290 -23.55 -14.19 0.64
N ALA A 291 -22.33 -13.99 0.12
CA ALA A 291 -22.07 -13.29 -1.15
C ALA A 291 -22.88 -13.84 -2.33
N GLY A 292 -23.10 -15.16 -2.36
CA GLY A 292 -23.90 -15.82 -3.40
C GLY A 292 -25.36 -15.35 -3.48
N MET A 293 -25.87 -14.69 -2.44
CA MET A 293 -27.24 -14.16 -2.37
C MET A 293 -27.34 -12.68 -2.75
N LEU A 294 -26.22 -11.95 -2.82
CA LEU A 294 -26.20 -10.52 -3.12
C LEU A 294 -26.41 -10.26 -4.62
N PRO A 295 -27.22 -9.26 -5.02
CA PRO A 295 -27.41 -8.96 -6.44
C PRO A 295 -26.09 -8.58 -7.11
N LEU A 296 -25.97 -8.89 -8.40
CA LEU A 296 -24.89 -8.38 -9.24
C LEU A 296 -25.30 -7.01 -9.75
N CYS A 297 -24.56 -5.98 -9.32
CA CYS A 297 -24.79 -4.59 -9.68
C CYS A 297 -23.69 -4.11 -10.63
N ARG A 298 -23.95 -3.01 -11.35
CA ARG A 298 -22.94 -2.38 -12.21
C ARG A 298 -21.75 -1.87 -11.39
N THR A 299 -22.03 -1.39 -10.17
CA THR A 299 -21.04 -0.90 -9.23
C THR A 299 -21.16 -1.69 -7.93
N MET A 300 -20.06 -2.33 -7.53
CA MET A 300 -19.96 -3.13 -6.30
C MET A 300 -18.68 -2.72 -5.59
N GLU A 301 -18.81 -2.06 -4.45
CA GLU A 301 -17.69 -1.44 -3.74
C GLU A 301 -17.72 -1.78 -2.24
N ARG A 302 -16.55 -1.82 -1.61
CA ARG A 302 -16.43 -2.08 -0.17
C ARG A 302 -15.49 -1.10 0.49
N THR A 303 -15.92 -0.57 1.63
CA THR A 303 -15.12 0.30 2.48
C THR A 303 -14.88 -0.31 3.87
N ARG A 304 -13.75 0.06 4.50
CA ARG A 304 -13.56 -0.16 5.95
C ARG A 304 -13.88 1.14 6.69
N ASN A 305 -14.37 1.05 7.91
CA ASN A 305 -14.76 2.22 8.70
C ASN A 305 -13.54 2.86 9.41
N SER A 306 -12.48 3.19 8.66
CA SER A 306 -11.32 3.93 9.18
C SER A 306 -11.48 5.43 8.94
N ALA A 307 -10.87 6.30 9.77
CA ALA A 307 -11.03 7.75 9.70
C ALA A 307 -10.68 8.35 8.31
N ILE A 308 -9.67 7.81 7.63
CA ILE A 308 -9.29 8.22 6.27
C ILE A 308 -10.38 7.82 5.25
N GLN A 309 -10.96 6.63 5.41
CA GLN A 309 -12.01 6.14 4.53
C GLN A 309 -13.38 6.78 4.80
N GLN A 310 -13.63 7.33 5.98
CA GLN A 310 -14.88 8.05 6.30
C GLN A 310 -15.17 9.19 5.30
N GLY A 311 -14.13 9.87 4.80
CA GLY A 311 -14.27 10.86 3.72
C GLY A 311 -14.82 10.24 2.44
N THR A 312 -14.21 9.16 1.98
CA THR A 312 -14.63 8.40 0.79
C THR A 312 -16.02 7.76 0.95
N VAL A 313 -16.33 7.21 2.13
CA VAL A 313 -17.66 6.68 2.46
C VAL A 313 -18.71 7.77 2.34
N ARG A 314 -18.45 8.95 2.91
CA ARG A 314 -19.38 10.09 2.82
C ARG A 314 -19.63 10.47 1.36
N ILE A 315 -18.58 10.56 0.55
CA ILE A 315 -18.66 10.94 -0.86
C ILE A 315 -19.50 9.93 -1.65
N SER A 316 -19.18 8.64 -1.51
CA SER A 316 -19.92 7.55 -2.17
C SER A 316 -21.38 7.56 -1.75
N VAL A 317 -21.68 7.60 -0.44
CA VAL A 317 -23.03 7.65 0.12
C VAL A 317 -23.83 8.85 -0.39
N CYS A 318 -23.21 10.04 -0.46
CA CYS A 318 -23.88 11.28 -0.87
C CYS A 318 -23.94 11.48 -2.39
N GLY A 319 -23.24 10.66 -3.18
CA GLY A 319 -23.16 10.82 -4.63
C GLY A 319 -22.46 12.12 -5.08
N ARG A 320 -21.51 12.64 -4.29
CA ARG A 320 -20.79 13.88 -4.65
C ARG A 320 -19.54 13.56 -5.45
N ALA A 321 -19.20 14.37 -6.45
CA ALA A 321 -17.85 14.37 -7.02
C ALA A 321 -16.95 15.24 -6.14
N VAL A 322 -15.73 14.79 -5.81
CA VAL A 322 -14.72 15.62 -5.17
C VAL A 322 -13.64 15.96 -6.20
N ASP A 323 -13.22 17.23 -6.23
CA ASP A 323 -12.22 17.69 -7.17
C ASP A 323 -10.88 16.96 -7.00
N HIS A 324 -10.35 16.48 -8.13
CA HIS A 324 -9.15 15.67 -8.29
C HIS A 324 -7.86 16.31 -7.74
N GLN A 325 -7.90 17.59 -7.32
CA GLN A 325 -6.75 18.35 -6.86
C GLN A 325 -6.30 18.04 -5.44
N ALA A 326 -7.16 17.49 -4.57
CA ALA A 326 -6.78 17.19 -3.18
C ALA A 326 -5.86 15.96 -3.03
N ALA A 327 -5.87 15.03 -4.00
CA ALA A 327 -5.09 13.79 -3.95
C ALA A 327 -3.67 13.91 -4.53
N MET A 328 -3.38 14.98 -5.29
CA MET A 328 -2.11 15.16 -6.02
C MET A 328 -0.97 15.76 -5.18
N ALA A 329 -1.24 16.19 -3.94
CA ALA A 329 -0.27 16.91 -3.11
C ALA A 329 0.82 16.04 -2.44
N LEU A 330 0.84 14.71 -2.65
CA LEU A 330 1.72 13.79 -1.90
C LEU A 330 2.75 13.00 -2.73
N MET A 331 2.89 13.28 -4.03
CA MET A 331 3.84 12.55 -4.89
C MET A 331 4.96 13.45 -5.43
N LYS A 332 5.97 13.73 -4.59
CA LYS A 332 7.31 14.13 -5.06
C LYS A 332 8.40 13.46 -4.23
N ARG A 333 8.66 12.19 -4.58
CA ARG A 333 9.93 11.44 -4.50
C ARG A 333 9.59 9.98 -4.77
N SER A 334 10.20 9.35 -5.76
CA SER A 334 10.06 7.89 -5.93
C SER A 334 10.57 7.22 -4.64
N PRO A 335 9.73 6.49 -3.90
CA PRO A 335 10.16 5.85 -2.67
C PRO A 335 11.14 4.71 -3.01
N LYS A 336 12.29 4.68 -2.32
CA LYS A 336 13.21 3.55 -2.40
C LYS A 336 12.51 2.28 -1.92
N ILE A 337 12.72 1.15 -2.60
CA ILE A 337 12.09 -0.13 -2.25
C ILE A 337 12.66 -0.62 -0.92
N THR A 338 11.82 -0.82 0.09
CA THR A 338 12.21 -1.35 1.40
C THR A 338 11.53 -2.69 1.66
N ALA A 339 12.18 -3.55 2.43
CA ALA A 339 11.53 -4.77 2.92
C ALA A 339 10.45 -4.40 3.94
N ASN A 340 9.25 -4.94 3.80
CA ASN A 340 8.20 -4.78 4.82
C ASN A 340 8.45 -5.80 5.94
N CYS A 341 9.02 -5.35 7.05
CA CYS A 341 9.41 -6.17 8.19
C CYS A 341 8.56 -5.72 9.38
N ALA A 342 7.35 -6.26 9.49
CA ALA A 342 6.45 -6.07 10.63
C ALA A 342 6.49 -7.31 11.52
#